data_AF-A0A9D5MME3-F1
#
_entry.id   AF-A0A9D5MME3-F1
#
_cell.length_a   1.000
_cell.length_b   1.000
_cell.length_c   1.000
_cell.angle_alpha   90.00
_cell.angle_beta   90.00
_cell.angle_gamma   90.00
#
_symmetry.space_group_name_H-M   'P 1'
#
loop_
_entity.id
_entity.type
_entity.pdbx_description
1 polymer ?
#
loop_
_entity_poly.entity_id
_entity_poly.type
_entity_poly.pdbx_seq_one_letter_code
_entity_poly.pdbx_strand_id
1 'polypeptide(L)' 'MDTQNKIKELRIKTGLNRKEFSEHIGIPLRTIEDWEAGRRNPPEYIPKLIDYQLKYEELMNELREGCE' A
#
# COMPACT_ATOMS: atom_id res chain seq x y z
N MET A 1 -11.59 1.34 -13.11
CA MET A 1 -10.53 1.96 -12.29
C MET A 1 -9.41 0.94 -12.16
N ASP A 2 -8.31 1.19 -12.86
CA ASP A 2 -7.26 0.19 -13.07
C ASP A 2 -6.59 -0.18 -11.74
N THR A 3 -6.36 -1.47 -11.51
CA THR A 3 -5.78 -1.96 -10.25
C THR A 3 -4.38 -1.40 -10.00
N GLN A 4 -3.64 -1.07 -11.07
CA GLN A 4 -2.37 -0.33 -11.01
C GLN A 4 -2.48 1.06 -10.35
N ASN A 5 -3.52 1.84 -10.68
CA ASN A 5 -3.68 3.20 -10.19
C ASN A 5 -3.97 3.19 -8.68
N LYS A 6 -4.71 2.17 -8.22
CA LYS A 6 -5.01 1.98 -6.79
C LYS A 6 -3.75 1.75 -5.96
N ILE A 7 -2.77 0.99 -6.46
CA ILE A 7 -1.50 0.78 -5.73
C ILE A 7 -0.76 2.11 -5.55
N LYS A 8 -0.67 2.91 -6.63
CA LYS A 8 -0.02 4.22 -6.59
C LYS A 8 -0.72 5.18 -5.61
N GLU A 9 -2.05 5.21 -5.63
CA GLU A 9 -2.85 6.01 -4.70
C GLU A 9 -2.63 5.60 -3.24
N LEU A 10 -2.64 4.29 -2.95
CA LEU A 10 -2.38 3.76 -1.61
C LEU A 10 -0.99 4.19 -1.11
N ARG A 11 0.05 4.07 -1.95
CA ARG A 11 1.39 4.54 -1.58
C ARG A 11 1.41 6.04 -1.30
N ILE A 12 0.80 6.86 -2.16
CA ILE A 12 0.77 8.32 -1.97
C ILE A 12 0.10 8.69 -0.65
N LYS A 13 -0.98 8.00 -0.26
CA LYS A 13 -1.66 8.21 1.03
C LYS A 13 -0.75 7.96 2.23
N THR A 14 0.14 6.97 2.16
CA THR A 14 1.10 6.69 3.24
C THR A 14 2.24 7.72 3.34
N GLY A 15 2.45 8.56 2.32
CA GLY A 15 3.61 9.46 2.25
C GLY A 15 4.95 8.76 1.98
N LEU A 16 4.96 7.44 1.81
CA LEU A 16 6.18 6.65 1.61
C LEU A 16 6.69 6.72 0.16
N ASN A 17 8.02 6.70 0.03
CA ASN A 17 8.65 6.46 -1.26
C ASN A 17 8.49 4.98 -1.67
N ARG A 18 8.81 4.62 -2.92
CA ARG A 18 8.58 3.24 -3.42
C ARG A 18 9.35 2.17 -2.64
N LYS A 19 10.56 2.49 -2.18
CA LYS A 19 11.40 1.56 -1.43
C LYS A 19 10.82 1.32 -0.04
N GLU A 20 10.47 2.39 0.66
CA GLU A 20 9.82 2.31 1.97
C GLU A 20 8.48 1.57 1.89
N PHE A 21 7.67 1.90 0.89
CA PHE A 21 6.38 1.23 0.68
C PHE A 21 6.54 -0.27 0.39
N SER A 22 7.54 -0.64 -0.41
CA SER A 22 7.90 -2.03 -0.70
C SER A 22 8.30 -2.80 0.56
N GLU A 23 9.15 -2.21 1.41
CA GLU A 23 9.57 -2.78 2.68
C GLU A 23 8.39 -2.91 3.64
N HIS A 24 7.52 -1.89 3.68
CA HIS A 24 6.37 -1.81 4.56
C HIS A 24 5.30 -2.88 4.29
N ILE A 25 4.95 -3.12 3.03
CA ILE A 25 3.93 -4.14 2.66
C ILE A 25 4.54 -5.52 2.33
N GLY A 26 5.87 -5.64 2.35
CA GLY A 26 6.57 -6.89 2.05
C GLY A 26 6.53 -7.34 0.59
N ILE A 27 6.24 -6.44 -0.36
CA ILE A 27 6.22 -6.75 -1.80
C ILE A 27 7.50 -6.21 -2.44
N PRO A 28 8.23 -7.00 -3.25
CA PRO A 28 9.49 -6.53 -3.85
C PRO A 28 9.34 -5.22 -4.62
N LEU A 29 10.32 -4.32 -4.47
CA LEU A 29 10.32 -2.98 -5.08
C LEU A 29 10.05 -3.05 -6.59
N ARG A 30 10.67 -4.03 -7.27
CA ARG A 30 10.50 -4.21 -8.70
C ARG A 30 9.04 -4.47 -9.10
N THR A 31 8.31 -5.20 -8.26
CA THR A 31 6.88 -5.49 -8.47
C THR A 31 6.05 -4.22 -8.35
N ILE A 32 6.33 -3.37 -7.35
CA ILE A 32 5.66 -2.07 -7.20
C ILE A 32 5.95 -1.16 -8.40
N GLU A 33 7.19 -1.11 -8.87
CA GLU A 33 7.55 -0.34 -10.06
C GLU A 33 6.83 -0.84 -11.32
N ASP A 34 6.75 -2.16 -11.51
CA ASP A 34 6.07 -2.76 -12.66
C ASP A 34 4.56 -2.50 -12.64
N TRP A 35 3.94 -2.53 -11.45
CA TRP A 35 2.52 -2.17 -11.28
C TRP A 35 2.27 -0.69 -11.51
N GLU A 36 3.01 0.21 -10.86
CA GLU A 36 2.82 1.66 -11.02
C GLU A 36 3.12 2.16 -12.45
N ALA A 37 4.01 1.48 -13.17
CA ALA A 37 4.33 1.80 -14.56
C ALA A 37 3.36 1.14 -15.57
N GLY A 38 2.39 0.34 -15.10
CA GLY A 38 1.45 -0.37 -15.96
C GLY A 38 2.08 -1.48 -16.82
N ARG A 39 3.30 -1.93 -16.47
CA ARG A 39 3.95 -3.08 -17.13
C ARG A 39 3.31 -4.40 -16.75
N ARG A 40 2.72 -4.47 -15.54
CA ARG A 40 1.96 -5.61 -15.04
C ARG A 40 0.75 -5.10 -14.26
N ASN A 41 -0.33 -5.89 -14.27
CA ASN A 41 -1.48 -5.63 -13.41
C ASN A 41 -1.35 -6.44 -12.11
N PRO A 42 -1.51 -5.82 -10.94
CA PRO A 42 -1.66 -6.58 -9.70
C PRO A 42 -2.95 -7.41 -9.76
N PRO A 43 -2.96 -8.63 -9.17
CA PRO A 43 -4.19 -9.36 -8.93
C PRO A 43 -5.23 -8.49 -8.21
N GLU A 44 -6.50 -8.64 -8.54
CA GLU A 44 -7.56 -7.73 -8.07
C GLU A 44 -7.69 -7.63 -6.55
N TYR A 45 -7.29 -8.67 -5.84
CA TYR A 45 -7.34 -8.72 -4.38
C TYR A 45 -6.19 -7.97 -3.71
N ILE A 46 -5.06 -7.74 -4.39
CA ILE A 46 -3.87 -7.13 -3.77
C ILE A 46 -4.12 -5.70 -3.30
N PRO A 47 -4.71 -4.77 -4.10
CA PRO A 47 -5.02 -3.44 -3.61
C PRO A 47 -5.96 -3.46 -2.39
N LYS A 48 -6.87 -4.43 -2.30
CA LYS A 48 -7.77 -4.58 -1.14
C LYS A 48 -7.01 -5.00 0.11
N LEU A 49 -6.08 -5.95 0.00
CA LEU A 49 -5.28 -6.40 1.15
C LEU A 49 -4.37 -5.30 1.68
N ILE A 50 -3.75 -4.52 0.80
CA ILE A 50 -2.92 -3.37 1.19
C ILE A 50 -3.77 -2.32 1.90
N ASP A 51 -4.95 -1.98 1.34
CA ASP A 51 -5.87 -1.02 1.98
C ASP A 51 -6.33 -1.50 3.37
N TYR A 52 -6.58 -2.80 3.55
CA TYR A 52 -6.91 -3.36 4.87
C TYR A 52 -5.74 -3.28 5.85
N GLN A 53 -4.52 -3.56 5.41
CA GLN A 53 -3.33 -3.43 6.26
C GLN A 53 -3.19 -1.98 6.76
N LEU A 54 -3.24 -1.00 5.86
CA LEU A 54 -3.08 0.42 6.21
C LEU A 54 -4.16 0.90 7.19
N LYS A 55 -5.42 0.54 6.95
CA LYS A 55 -6.54 0.87 7.86
C LYS A 55 -6.39 0.23 9.23
N TYR A 56 -5.89 -1.00 9.27
CA TYR A 56 -5.63 -1.68 10.54
C TYR A 56 -4.52 -0.96 11.32
N GLU A 57 -3.44 -0.56 10.66
CA GLU A 57 -2.36 0.20 11.29
C GLU A 57 -2.84 1.56 11.81
N GLU A 58 -3.66 2.29 11.04
CA GLU A 58 -4.29 3.55 11.46
C GLU A 58 -5.13 3.36 12.72
N LEU A 59 -6.04 2.37 12.72
CA LEU A 59 -6.86 2.03 13.89
C LEU A 59 -6.01 1.64 15.11
N MET A 60 -4.95 0.84 14.90
CA MET A 60 -4.07 0.42 15.99
C MET A 60 -3.26 1.58 16.57
N ASN A 61 -2.93 2.60 15.76
CA ASN A 61 -2.28 3.81 16.24
C ASN A 61 -3.26 4.65 17.08
N GLU A 62 -4.50 4.84 16.61
CA GLU A 62 -5.54 5.54 17.38
C GLU A 62 -5.82 4.87 18.74
N LEU A 63 -5.90 3.54 18.77
CA LEU A 63 -6.10 2.80 20.01
C LEU A 63 -4.93 2.93 20.99
N ARG A 64 -3.70 3.09 20.49
CA ARG A 64 -2.52 3.34 21.32
C ARG A 64 -2.54 4.75 21.89
N GLU A 65 -2.88 5.75 21.07
CA GLU A 65 -2.94 7.16 21.47
C GLU A 65 -4.10 7.45 22.44
N GLY A 66 -5.24 6.76 22.32
CA GLY A 66 -6.37 6.90 23.23
C GLY A 66 -6.17 6.31 24.63
N CYS A 67 -5.02 5.69 24.91
CA CYS A 67 -4.64 5.18 26.23
C CYS A 67 -3.72 6.12 27.03
N GLU A 68 -3.29 7.24 26.44
CA GLU A 68 -2.53 8.31 27.12
C GLU A 68 -3.47 9.42 27.65
#